data_AF-A0A925S219-F1
#
_entry.id   AF-A0A925S219-F1
#
_cell.length_a   1.000
_cell.length_b   1.000
_cell.length_c   1.000
_cell.angle_alpha   90.00
_cell.angle_beta   90.00
_cell.angle_gamma   90.00
#
_symmetry.space_group_name_H-M   'P 1'
#
loop_
_entity.id
_entity.type
_entity.pdbx_description
1 polymer ?
#
loop_
_entity_poly.entity_id
_entity_poly.type
_entity_poly.pdbx_seq_one_letter_code
_entity_poly.pdbx_strand_id
1 'polypeptide(L)'
;MAITMQGSWTLRVKSRNAAYAQRFIVSGAATGNGVHDGTVGTTVVVTGSQWSLQVQHQPTREAWRDSAQRVGLPTVADGLLRAEIASNDGGLDDHFDDLVIACSLPASQADHVVYGNVKTYTGACLFNPGRDDYLVVDPPFDLVAVCTRCPQLLKVVEKLYPERLRARLDATPELTPLVIPSGLPNVAVGLVFQSRALSVAEIDAMASQDDAVDALQTTVKRVPFKALPMQAGIGRLAHTELAAIANIRDMAVRQRYQVEPAPGLLLRFQRYTRSPAERHDGAPYTGAGGREHLGQAMTDEQGNYLFRFQHVAEGGSAVEQRPDLIVQVLGTGLRVRFESAPYDNVANLRRIDLCVPATRARASRAASGAEEQLNNQISDQRKRAAEAALSRKASVAHSGLDLHVHAHAAHPAHATHAAAARGSVILGGLSDHGFGRQHQ
;
A
#
# COMPACT_ATOMS: atom_id res chain seq x y z
N MET A 1 2.79 5.39 -15.18
CA MET A 1 2.40 5.11 -13.77
C MET A 1 1.79 6.36 -13.18
N ALA A 2 0.59 6.31 -12.62
CA ALA A 2 -0.08 7.50 -12.05
C ALA A 2 0.29 7.75 -10.58
N ILE A 3 0.36 9.02 -10.16
CA ILE A 3 0.50 9.41 -8.75
C ILE A 3 -0.88 9.45 -8.11
N THR A 4 -1.05 8.81 -6.96
CA THR A 4 -2.31 8.85 -6.20
C THR A 4 -2.31 10.06 -5.28
N MET A 5 -3.41 10.82 -5.28
CA MET A 5 -3.60 12.05 -4.51
C MET A 5 -4.94 11.98 -3.76
N GLN A 6 -5.07 12.76 -2.68
CA GLN A 6 -6.26 12.77 -1.82
C GLN A 6 -6.66 14.19 -1.45
N GLY A 7 -7.96 14.43 -1.34
CA GLY A 7 -8.55 15.73 -1.03
C GLY A 7 -8.42 16.74 -2.16
N SER A 8 -8.69 18.00 -1.81
CA SER A 8 -8.67 19.16 -2.72
C SER A 8 -7.27 19.71 -2.95
N TRP A 9 -6.88 19.85 -4.21
CA TRP A 9 -5.61 20.43 -4.65
C TRP A 9 -5.81 21.35 -5.86
N THR A 10 -5.05 22.43 -5.91
CA THR A 10 -4.86 23.21 -7.14
C THR A 10 -3.61 22.72 -7.84
N LEU A 11 -3.79 22.23 -9.06
CA LEU A 11 -2.73 21.83 -9.99
C LEU A 11 -2.43 22.98 -10.93
N ARG A 12 -1.15 23.31 -11.10
CA ARG A 12 -0.70 24.31 -12.05
C ARG A 12 0.52 23.79 -12.80
N VAL A 13 0.51 23.87 -14.13
CA VAL A 13 1.72 23.61 -14.92
C VAL A 13 2.72 24.73 -14.65
N LYS A 14 3.79 24.41 -13.92
CA LYS A 14 4.82 25.33 -13.46
C LYS A 14 5.85 25.59 -14.57
N SER A 15 6.31 24.53 -15.23
CA SER A 15 7.30 24.59 -16.30
C SER A 15 7.13 23.43 -17.27
N ARG A 16 7.65 23.60 -18.48
CA ARG A 16 7.74 22.58 -19.52
C ARG A 16 9.07 22.71 -20.24
N ASN A 17 9.89 21.67 -20.22
CA ASN A 17 11.17 21.62 -20.93
C ASN A 17 11.24 20.39 -21.86
N ALA A 18 10.22 20.21 -22.70
CA ALA A 18 10.12 19.06 -23.60
C ALA A 18 9.95 19.50 -25.06
N ALA A 19 10.50 18.73 -25.99
CA ALA A 19 10.25 18.87 -27.42
C ALA A 19 8.89 18.28 -27.83
N TYR A 20 8.45 17.23 -27.15
CA TYR A 20 7.16 16.58 -27.40
C TYR A 20 6.01 17.35 -26.74
N ALA A 21 4.81 17.20 -27.32
CA ALA A 21 3.60 17.70 -26.69
C ALA A 21 3.39 16.97 -25.35
N GLN A 22 3.05 17.73 -24.32
CA GLN A 22 2.83 17.22 -22.96
C GLN A 22 1.38 17.47 -22.53
N ARG A 23 0.82 16.57 -21.74
CA ARG A 23 -0.50 16.72 -21.10
C ARG A 23 -0.53 16.01 -19.76
N PHE A 24 -1.55 16.30 -18.95
CA PHE A 24 -1.84 15.51 -17.76
C PHE A 24 -3.30 15.10 -17.71
N ILE A 25 -3.55 13.97 -17.06
CA ILE A 25 -4.86 13.36 -16.92
C ILE A 25 -5.18 13.25 -15.43
N VAL A 26 -6.34 13.77 -15.06
CA VAL A 26 -6.93 13.62 -13.73
C VAL A 26 -8.07 12.62 -13.83
N SER A 27 -8.04 11.58 -12.98
CA SER A 27 -9.03 10.50 -12.98
C SER A 27 -9.48 10.14 -11.56
N GLY A 28 -10.74 9.78 -11.40
CA GLY A 28 -11.32 9.35 -10.11
C GLY A 28 -11.62 10.49 -9.13
N ALA A 29 -11.47 11.74 -9.55
CA ALA A 29 -11.80 12.91 -8.74
C ALA A 29 -13.32 13.13 -8.66
N ALA A 30 -13.78 13.90 -7.68
CA ALA A 30 -15.14 14.44 -7.66
C ALA A 30 -15.28 15.61 -8.64
N THR A 31 -14.27 16.49 -8.71
CA THR A 31 -14.19 17.60 -9.68
C THR A 31 -12.80 17.67 -10.32
N GLY A 32 -12.69 18.28 -11.50
CA GLY A 32 -11.41 18.47 -12.19
C GLY A 32 -10.91 17.26 -13.00
N ASN A 33 -11.72 16.21 -13.16
CA ASN A 33 -11.39 15.09 -14.05
C ASN A 33 -11.20 15.54 -15.51
N GLY A 34 -10.40 14.78 -16.25
CA GLY A 34 -10.25 14.95 -17.69
C GLY A 34 -8.79 15.05 -18.13
N VAL A 35 -8.64 15.34 -19.41
CA VAL A 35 -7.34 15.59 -20.06
C VAL A 35 -7.11 17.10 -20.10
N HIS A 36 -5.93 17.52 -19.64
CA HIS A 36 -5.56 18.92 -19.52
C HIS A 36 -4.22 19.17 -20.22
N ASP A 37 -4.12 20.31 -20.91
CA ASP A 37 -2.94 20.66 -21.68
C ASP A 37 -1.73 20.94 -20.77
N GLY A 38 -0.55 20.42 -21.15
CA GLY A 38 0.73 20.69 -20.50
C GLY A 38 1.31 22.08 -20.82
N THR A 39 0.45 23.06 -21.07
CA THR A 39 0.83 24.46 -21.32
C THR A 39 1.12 25.15 -19.99
N VAL A 40 2.25 25.87 -19.91
CA VAL A 40 2.63 26.60 -18.69
C VAL A 40 1.53 27.58 -18.30
N GLY A 41 1.11 27.53 -17.04
CA GLY A 41 0.00 28.33 -16.52
C GLY A 41 -1.36 27.64 -16.51
N THR A 42 -1.55 26.53 -17.24
CA THR A 42 -2.78 25.71 -17.13
C THR A 42 -3.01 25.37 -15.66
N THR A 43 -4.20 25.70 -15.16
CA THR A 43 -4.58 25.56 -13.75
C THR A 43 -5.89 24.79 -13.62
N VAL A 44 -5.94 23.82 -12.72
CA VAL A 44 -7.11 22.97 -12.46
C VAL A 44 -7.27 22.80 -10.97
N VAL A 45 -8.47 23.05 -10.45
CA VAL A 45 -8.84 22.67 -9.09
C VAL A 45 -9.43 21.28 -9.12
N VAL A 46 -8.84 20.37 -8.35
CA VAL A 46 -9.22 18.96 -8.29
C VAL A 46 -9.66 18.65 -6.87
N THR A 47 -10.83 18.04 -6.72
CA THR A 47 -11.35 17.61 -5.40
C THR A 47 -11.70 16.13 -5.44
N GLY A 48 -11.70 15.46 -4.30
CA GLY A 48 -12.10 14.05 -4.20
C GLY A 48 -11.38 13.32 -3.08
N SER A 49 -11.97 12.23 -2.58
CA SER A 49 -11.37 11.43 -1.50
C SER A 49 -10.09 10.72 -1.92
N GLN A 50 -10.05 10.22 -3.16
CA GLN A 50 -8.86 9.64 -3.77
C GLN A 50 -8.96 9.74 -5.30
N TRP A 51 -7.93 10.26 -5.93
CA TRP A 51 -7.85 10.44 -7.38
C TRP A 51 -6.41 10.25 -7.87
N SER A 52 -6.21 10.17 -9.18
CA SER A 52 -4.89 9.92 -9.77
C SER A 52 -4.48 10.98 -10.78
N LEU A 53 -3.19 11.34 -10.77
CA LEU A 53 -2.55 12.20 -11.76
C LEU A 53 -1.60 11.40 -12.65
N GLN A 54 -1.74 11.54 -13.96
CA GLN A 54 -0.91 10.88 -14.94
C GLN A 54 -0.45 11.89 -16.00
N VAL A 55 0.86 12.09 -16.13
CA VAL A 55 1.48 12.88 -17.18
C VAL A 55 1.76 11.99 -18.38
N GLN A 56 1.49 12.53 -19.56
CA GLN A 56 1.71 11.87 -20.84
C GLN A 56 2.40 12.81 -21.81
N HIS A 57 3.17 12.21 -22.71
CA HIS A 57 3.80 12.88 -23.83
C HIS A 57 3.33 12.27 -25.15
N GLN A 58 3.48 13.01 -26.25
CA GLN A 58 3.19 12.53 -27.58
C GLN A 58 4.38 12.74 -28.51
N PRO A 59 5.12 11.68 -28.84
CA PRO A 59 6.12 11.75 -29.90
C PRO A 59 5.47 12.13 -31.24
N THR A 60 6.23 12.78 -32.11
CA THR A 60 5.72 13.30 -33.39
C THR A 60 5.05 12.20 -34.21
N ARG A 61 3.74 12.35 -34.45
CA ARG A 61 2.88 11.40 -35.19
C ARG A 61 2.69 10.03 -34.52
N GLU A 62 2.97 9.93 -33.22
CA GLU A 62 2.68 8.74 -32.43
C GLU A 62 1.46 8.92 -31.52
N ALA A 63 1.03 7.83 -30.89
CA ALA A 63 0.02 7.89 -29.85
C ALA A 63 0.60 8.50 -28.57
N TRP A 64 -0.27 9.05 -27.71
CA TRP A 64 0.12 9.48 -26.37
C TRP A 64 0.62 8.30 -25.54
N ARG A 65 1.69 8.53 -24.78
CA ARG A 65 2.33 7.53 -23.92
C ARG A 65 2.55 8.12 -22.54
N ASP A 66 2.63 7.24 -21.55
CA ASP A 66 2.92 7.64 -20.17
C ASP A 66 4.34 8.16 -20.03
N SER A 67 4.48 9.31 -19.37
CA SER A 67 5.76 9.80 -18.88
C SER A 67 6.12 9.11 -17.56
N ALA A 68 7.42 8.96 -17.28
CA ALA A 68 7.87 8.67 -15.93
C ALA A 68 7.53 9.86 -15.03
N GLN A 69 7.23 9.62 -13.75
CA GLN A 69 6.81 10.68 -12.82
C GLN A 69 7.50 10.49 -11.48
N ARG A 70 7.93 11.59 -10.86
CA ARG A 70 8.51 11.64 -9.52
C ARG A 70 7.77 12.67 -8.65
N VAL A 71 7.59 12.31 -7.38
CA VAL A 71 7.00 13.20 -6.39
C VAL A 71 8.10 13.97 -5.68
N GLY A 72 8.02 15.30 -5.73
CA GLY A 72 8.92 16.22 -5.07
C GLY A 72 8.66 16.34 -3.56
N LEU A 73 9.62 16.93 -2.85
CA LEU A 73 9.50 17.17 -1.42
C LEU A 73 8.47 18.28 -1.15
N PRO A 74 7.48 18.04 -0.29
CA PRO A 74 6.52 19.08 0.06
C PRO A 74 7.17 20.19 0.88
N THR A 75 6.70 21.41 0.66
CA THR A 75 7.11 22.63 1.37
C THR A 75 5.88 23.41 1.82
N VAL A 76 6.08 24.36 2.73
CA VAL A 76 5.01 25.25 3.19
C VAL A 76 5.52 26.68 3.08
N ALA A 77 4.80 27.51 2.33
CA ALA A 77 5.10 28.92 2.13
C ALA A 77 3.81 29.68 1.83
N ASP A 78 3.69 30.91 2.33
CA ASP A 78 2.56 31.81 2.08
C ASP A 78 1.20 31.17 2.42
N GLY A 79 1.13 30.44 3.54
CA GLY A 79 -0.08 29.75 3.97
C GLY A 79 -0.48 28.53 3.12
N LEU A 80 0.30 28.18 2.09
CA LEU A 80 0.05 27.05 1.20
C LEU A 80 1.03 25.91 1.49
N LEU A 81 0.50 24.69 1.57
CA LEU A 81 1.29 23.48 1.41
C LEU A 81 1.46 23.22 -0.08
N ARG A 82 2.70 23.01 -0.52
CA ARG A 82 3.07 22.81 -1.93
C ARG A 82 3.83 21.52 -2.09
N ALA A 83 3.60 20.82 -3.20
CA ALA A 83 4.42 19.70 -3.67
C ALA A 83 4.55 19.81 -5.19
N GLU A 84 5.54 19.14 -5.77
CA GLU A 84 5.74 19.13 -7.22
C GLU A 84 5.66 17.70 -7.74
N ILE A 85 5.08 17.53 -8.92
CA ILE A 85 5.14 16.28 -9.67
C ILE A 85 5.90 16.60 -10.94
N ALA A 86 7.04 15.95 -11.08
CA ALA A 86 8.01 16.19 -12.13
C ALA A 86 8.02 14.98 -13.06
N SER A 87 8.11 15.16 -14.37
CA SER A 87 8.02 14.06 -15.34
C SER A 87 9.20 14.00 -16.30
N ASN A 88 9.43 12.80 -16.84
CA ASN A 88 10.36 12.55 -17.95
C ASN A 88 9.63 11.82 -19.10
N ASP A 89 9.78 12.31 -20.32
CA ASP A 89 9.09 11.84 -21.53
C ASP A 89 9.81 10.71 -22.27
N GLY A 90 10.85 10.14 -21.68
CA GLY A 90 11.63 9.04 -22.23
C GLY A 90 12.66 9.48 -23.28
N GLY A 91 13.00 10.77 -23.30
CA GLY A 91 14.10 11.33 -24.08
C GLY A 91 15.49 10.78 -23.71
N LEU A 92 16.54 11.39 -24.27
CA LEU A 92 17.93 10.95 -24.06
C LEU A 92 18.53 11.41 -22.73
N ASP A 93 17.85 12.28 -21.98
CA ASP A 93 18.29 12.72 -20.67
C ASP A 93 17.44 12.11 -19.55
N ASP A 94 18.02 12.08 -18.35
CA ASP A 94 17.38 11.58 -17.13
C ASP A 94 16.84 12.75 -16.28
N HIS A 95 16.59 13.91 -16.89
CA HIS A 95 16.07 15.06 -16.20
C HIS A 95 14.53 14.96 -16.11
N PHE A 96 13.97 15.29 -14.95
CA PHE A 96 12.53 15.18 -14.69
C PHE A 96 11.86 16.56 -14.80
N ASP A 97 12.16 17.30 -15.86
CA ASP A 97 11.71 18.68 -16.07
C ASP A 97 10.88 18.87 -17.35
N ASP A 98 10.57 17.80 -18.09
CA ASP A 98 9.75 17.82 -19.30
C ASP A 98 8.38 18.46 -19.07
N LEU A 99 7.74 18.09 -17.96
CA LEU A 99 6.56 18.76 -17.42
C LEU A 99 6.64 18.75 -15.89
N VAL A 100 6.55 19.93 -15.28
CA VAL A 100 6.48 20.07 -13.82
C VAL A 100 5.13 20.65 -13.43
N ILE A 101 4.39 19.90 -12.62
CA ILE A 101 3.09 20.29 -12.09
C ILE A 101 3.28 20.70 -10.63
N ALA A 102 3.05 21.97 -10.33
CA ALA A 102 2.93 22.44 -8.96
C ALA A 102 1.55 22.07 -8.41
N CYS A 103 1.55 21.36 -7.30
CA CYS A 103 0.36 20.97 -6.55
C CYS A 103 0.33 21.80 -5.27
N SER A 104 -0.81 22.42 -4.95
CA SER A 104 -0.94 23.22 -3.73
C SER A 104 -2.30 23.11 -3.07
N LEU A 105 -2.33 23.33 -1.75
CA LEU A 105 -3.56 23.47 -0.96
C LEU A 105 -3.36 24.46 0.20
N PRO A 106 -4.42 25.16 0.64
CA PRO A 106 -4.38 26.00 1.85
C PRO A 106 -4.04 25.16 3.07
N ALA A 107 -2.94 25.48 3.74
CA ALA A 107 -2.49 24.73 4.91
C ALA A 107 -3.51 24.90 6.05
N SER A 108 -4.12 23.82 6.52
CA SER A 108 -5.12 23.82 7.59
C SER A 108 -4.69 22.94 8.75
N GLN A 109 -5.07 23.29 9.97
CA GLN A 109 -4.83 22.46 11.16
C GLN A 109 -5.50 21.07 11.08
N ALA A 110 -6.52 20.91 10.24
CA ALA A 110 -7.19 19.63 10.01
C ALA A 110 -6.48 18.75 8.98
N ASP A 111 -5.60 19.34 8.15
CA ASP A 111 -4.90 18.61 7.10
C ASP A 111 -3.62 17.98 7.63
N HIS A 112 -3.44 16.71 7.29
CA HIS A 112 -2.22 15.96 7.51
C HIS A 112 -1.68 15.45 6.19
N VAL A 113 -0.42 15.77 5.92
CA VAL A 113 0.34 15.31 4.78
C VAL A 113 1.55 14.53 5.28
N VAL A 114 1.58 13.26 4.91
CA VAL A 114 2.70 12.37 5.14
C VAL A 114 3.42 12.16 3.81
N TYR A 115 4.73 12.28 3.84
CA TYR A 115 5.57 12.03 2.67
C TYR A 115 6.80 11.27 3.10
N GLY A 116 7.53 10.69 2.16
CA GLY A 116 8.79 10.06 2.47
C GLY A 116 9.20 9.10 1.38
N ASN A 117 10.17 8.26 1.71
CA ASN A 117 10.73 7.28 0.82
C ASN A 117 10.55 5.86 1.37
N VAL A 118 10.15 4.94 0.51
CA VAL A 118 10.08 3.51 0.82
C VAL A 118 11.29 2.81 0.22
N LYS A 119 12.02 2.12 1.08
CA LYS A 119 13.15 1.27 0.70
C LYS A 119 12.86 -0.16 1.07
N THR A 120 13.42 -1.07 0.29
CA THR A 120 13.54 -2.47 0.67
C THR A 120 14.86 -2.71 1.38
N TYR A 121 14.91 -3.70 2.27
CA TYR A 121 16.16 -4.15 2.86
C TYR A 121 16.34 -5.68 2.75
N THR A 122 17.60 -6.12 2.62
CA THR A 122 18.03 -7.52 2.61
C THR A 122 19.23 -7.74 3.52
N GLY A 123 19.57 -9.01 3.78
CA GLY A 123 20.71 -9.41 4.60
C GLY A 123 20.30 -9.96 5.96
N ALA A 124 21.27 -10.08 6.87
CA ALA A 124 21.09 -10.71 8.19
C ALA A 124 20.47 -9.77 9.25
N CYS A 125 19.70 -8.77 8.81
CA CYS A 125 19.04 -7.78 9.68
C CYS A 125 18.10 -8.47 10.64
N LEU A 126 18.36 -8.33 11.95
CA LEU A 126 17.41 -8.76 12.97
C LEU A 126 16.32 -7.75 13.24
N PHE A 127 16.63 -6.47 13.03
CA PHE A 127 15.75 -5.35 13.31
C PHE A 127 15.55 -4.53 12.04
N ASN A 128 14.40 -3.88 11.93
CA ASN A 128 14.10 -2.99 10.83
C ASN A 128 15.11 -1.80 10.82
N PRO A 129 15.93 -1.65 9.77
CA PRO A 129 16.98 -0.62 9.73
C PRO A 129 16.43 0.80 9.51
N GLY A 130 15.15 0.94 9.16
CA GLY A 130 14.49 2.24 8.99
C GLY A 130 13.90 2.82 10.27
N ARG A 131 14.10 2.17 11.42
CA ARG A 131 13.59 2.61 12.72
C ARG A 131 14.75 2.88 13.67
N ASP A 132 14.82 4.11 14.14
CA ASP A 132 15.80 4.61 15.12
C ASP A 132 15.17 4.90 16.49
N ASP A 133 13.85 4.78 16.57
CA ASP A 133 13.01 5.09 17.71
C ASP A 133 12.73 3.87 18.58
N TYR A 134 12.57 2.71 17.94
CA TYR A 134 12.37 1.41 18.55
C TYR A 134 13.32 0.38 17.96
N LEU A 135 13.58 -0.70 18.72
CA LEU A 135 14.03 -1.95 18.11
C LEU A 135 12.80 -2.68 17.57
N VAL A 136 12.60 -2.58 16.26
CA VAL A 136 11.45 -3.19 15.58
C VAL A 136 11.87 -4.51 14.94
N VAL A 137 11.16 -5.59 15.26
CA VAL A 137 11.32 -6.89 14.60
C VAL A 137 10.13 -7.11 13.67
N ASP A 138 10.41 -7.09 12.37
CA ASP A 138 9.38 -7.20 11.33
C ASP A 138 8.93 -8.65 11.12
N PRO A 139 7.63 -8.88 10.85
CA PRO A 139 7.11 -10.21 10.59
C PRO A 139 7.41 -10.73 9.17
N PRO A 140 7.51 -12.07 8.99
CA PRO A 140 7.40 -13.07 10.04
C PRO A 140 8.74 -13.18 10.76
N PHE A 141 8.72 -13.14 12.09
CA PHE A 141 9.95 -13.23 12.87
C PHE A 141 10.02 -14.56 13.60
N ASP A 142 11.20 -15.17 13.56
CA ASP A 142 11.53 -16.31 14.41
C ASP A 142 12.08 -15.75 15.73
N LEU A 143 11.21 -15.64 16.74
CA LEU A 143 11.60 -15.18 18.07
C LEU A 143 12.72 -16.03 18.67
N VAL A 144 12.78 -17.33 18.37
CA VAL A 144 13.84 -18.21 18.86
C VAL A 144 15.17 -17.81 18.21
N ALA A 145 15.20 -17.57 16.90
CA ALA A 145 16.40 -17.11 16.20
C ALA A 145 16.85 -15.72 16.70
N VAL A 146 15.91 -14.79 16.91
CA VAL A 146 16.19 -13.45 17.45
C VAL A 146 16.79 -13.55 18.85
N CYS A 147 16.17 -14.32 19.76
CA CYS A 147 16.65 -14.50 21.12
C CYS A 147 17.96 -15.31 21.18
N THR A 148 18.20 -16.22 20.24
CA THR A 148 19.47 -16.95 20.14
C THR A 148 20.63 -16.01 19.79
N ARG A 149 20.41 -15.06 18.87
CA ARG A 149 21.42 -14.07 18.49
C ARG A 149 21.57 -12.94 19.51
N CYS A 150 20.50 -12.63 20.25
CA CYS A 150 20.49 -11.62 21.30
C CYS A 150 19.86 -12.19 22.59
N PRO A 151 20.59 -13.00 23.37
CA PRO A 151 20.04 -13.69 24.54
C PRO A 151 19.43 -12.76 25.59
N GLN A 152 19.91 -11.52 25.70
CA GLN A 152 19.33 -10.55 26.64
C GLN A 152 17.90 -10.15 26.27
N LEU A 153 17.48 -10.31 25.01
CA LEU A 153 16.11 -9.98 24.58
C LEU A 153 15.08 -10.94 25.13
N LEU A 154 15.44 -12.18 25.45
CA LEU A 154 14.44 -13.15 25.92
C LEU A 154 13.66 -12.63 27.13
N LYS A 155 14.38 -12.10 28.13
CA LYS A 155 13.76 -11.52 29.34
C LYS A 155 12.91 -10.29 29.04
N VAL A 156 13.35 -9.47 28.08
CA VAL A 156 12.60 -8.28 27.64
C VAL A 156 11.30 -8.70 26.96
N VAL A 157 11.37 -9.67 26.04
CA VAL A 157 10.21 -10.20 25.33
C VAL A 157 9.27 -10.94 26.29
N GLU A 158 9.76 -11.69 27.26
CA GLU A 158 8.94 -12.32 28.31
C GLU A 158 8.14 -11.31 29.13
N LYS A 159 8.71 -10.15 29.42
CA LYS A 159 8.04 -9.09 30.20
C LYS A 159 7.05 -8.27 29.40
N LEU A 160 7.44 -7.92 28.17
CA LEU A 160 6.64 -7.03 27.32
C LEU A 160 5.58 -7.79 26.53
N TYR A 161 5.92 -9.01 26.11
CA TYR A 161 5.17 -9.79 25.13
C TYR A 161 5.05 -11.27 25.52
N PRO A 162 4.62 -11.61 26.76
CA PRO A 162 4.55 -12.99 27.23
C PRO A 162 3.66 -13.88 26.34
N GLU A 163 2.62 -13.31 25.74
CA GLU A 163 1.71 -14.00 24.82
C GLU A 163 2.40 -14.44 23.53
N ARG A 164 3.37 -13.66 23.02
CA ARG A 164 4.11 -13.98 21.79
C ARG A 164 5.03 -15.18 21.93
N LEU A 165 5.48 -15.47 23.15
CA LEU A 165 6.29 -16.66 23.45
C LEU A 165 5.44 -17.91 23.64
N ARG A 166 4.18 -17.75 24.07
CA ARG A 166 3.24 -18.85 24.32
C ARG A 166 2.51 -19.31 23.05
N ALA A 167 2.32 -18.42 22.08
CA ALA A 167 1.71 -18.77 20.80
C ALA A 167 2.64 -19.73 20.02
N ARG A 168 2.31 -21.03 19.99
CA ARG A 168 3.04 -22.06 19.24
C ARG A 168 2.16 -22.65 18.13
N LEU A 169 2.72 -22.68 16.92
CA LEU A 169 2.48 -23.57 15.76
C LEU A 169 1.23 -23.42 14.87
N ASP A 170 0.06 -22.95 15.33
CA ASP A 170 -1.16 -23.00 14.47
C ASP A 170 -1.78 -21.63 14.11
N ALA A 171 -1.16 -20.51 14.50
CA ALA A 171 -1.69 -19.19 14.19
C ALA A 171 -1.26 -18.72 12.79
N THR A 172 -2.21 -18.15 12.05
CA THR A 172 -1.99 -17.40 10.81
C THR A 172 -0.80 -16.44 11.00
N PRO A 173 0.11 -16.27 10.01
CA PRO A 173 1.30 -15.45 10.20
C PRO A 173 0.89 -14.04 10.62
N GLU A 174 1.23 -13.71 11.85
CA GLU A 174 1.00 -12.40 12.42
C GLU A 174 1.80 -11.36 11.62
N LEU A 175 1.11 -10.32 11.16
CA LEU A 175 1.73 -9.20 10.45
C LEU A 175 2.06 -8.03 11.38
N THR A 176 1.70 -8.12 12.66
CA THR A 176 2.02 -7.12 13.66
C THR A 176 3.49 -7.22 14.08
N PRO A 177 4.29 -6.16 13.96
CA PRO A 177 5.68 -6.19 14.35
C PRO A 177 5.85 -6.20 15.87
N LEU A 178 6.99 -6.73 16.33
CA LEU A 178 7.42 -6.57 17.71
C LEU A 178 8.09 -5.20 17.87
N VAL A 179 7.66 -4.40 18.85
CA VAL A 179 8.13 -3.03 19.03
C VAL A 179 8.76 -2.88 20.42
N ILE A 180 10.09 -3.03 20.48
CA ILE A 180 10.82 -2.97 21.75
C ILE A 180 11.28 -1.52 21.98
N PRO A 181 10.92 -0.90 23.12
CA PRO A 181 11.30 0.48 23.41
C PRO A 181 12.82 0.60 23.55
N SER A 182 13.42 1.55 22.85
CA SER A 182 14.88 1.74 22.85
C SER A 182 15.40 2.47 24.10
N GLY A 183 14.52 3.10 24.89
CA GLY A 183 14.91 3.94 26.03
C GLY A 183 15.52 5.29 25.64
N LEU A 184 15.63 5.59 24.35
CA LEU A 184 16.19 6.84 23.84
C LEU A 184 15.09 7.80 23.39
N PRO A 185 15.25 9.12 23.59
CA PRO A 185 14.33 10.12 23.08
C PRO A 185 14.32 10.10 21.56
N ASN A 186 13.23 9.60 20.99
CA ASN A 186 12.93 9.82 19.58
C ASN A 186 12.53 11.28 19.38
N VAL A 187 13.32 12.01 18.60
CA VAL A 187 12.98 13.36 18.15
C VAL A 187 12.47 13.26 16.72
N ALA A 188 11.19 12.95 16.57
CA ALA A 188 10.55 13.16 15.28
C ALA A 188 10.35 14.66 15.09
N VAL A 189 10.71 15.20 13.92
CA VAL A 189 10.52 16.62 13.61
C VAL A 189 9.51 16.74 12.47
N GLY A 190 8.56 17.64 12.62
CA GLY A 190 7.55 17.94 11.60
C GLY A 190 7.01 19.36 11.77
N LEU A 191 6.15 19.76 10.85
CA LEU A 191 5.48 21.06 10.90
C LEU A 191 4.06 20.90 11.42
N VAL A 192 3.66 21.87 12.23
CA VAL A 192 2.35 21.96 12.87
C VAL A 192 1.68 23.20 12.34
N PHE A 193 0.43 23.03 11.90
CA PHE A 193 -0.38 24.12 11.41
C PHE A 193 -1.35 24.53 12.51
N GLN A 194 -1.40 25.83 12.80
CA GLN A 194 -2.40 26.42 13.68
C GLN A 194 -3.19 27.41 12.84
N SER A 195 -4.45 27.08 12.57
CA SER A 195 -5.34 27.86 11.69
C SER A 195 -6.69 28.05 12.37
N ARG A 196 -7.52 28.94 11.82
CA ARG A 196 -8.94 29.00 12.18
C ARG A 196 -9.62 27.67 11.81
N ALA A 197 -10.61 27.30 12.61
CA ALA A 197 -11.42 26.11 12.37
C ALA A 197 -12.42 26.42 11.26
N LEU A 198 -12.07 26.02 10.04
CA LEU A 198 -12.96 25.99 8.89
C LEU A 198 -13.10 24.54 8.42
N SER A 199 -14.31 24.17 8.02
CA SER A 199 -14.56 22.89 7.39
C SER A 199 -13.98 22.86 5.97
N VAL A 200 -13.76 21.66 5.48
CA VAL A 200 -13.27 21.41 4.11
C VAL A 200 -14.25 21.95 3.09
N ALA A 201 -15.55 21.79 3.33
CA ALA A 201 -16.59 22.30 2.44
C ALA A 201 -16.57 23.84 2.38
N GLU A 202 -16.29 24.52 3.51
CA GLU A 202 -16.12 25.97 3.52
C GLU A 202 -14.87 26.41 2.74
N ILE A 203 -13.76 25.68 2.89
CA ILE A 203 -12.51 25.96 2.15
C ILE A 203 -12.71 25.71 0.65
N ASP A 204 -13.32 24.59 0.28
CA ASP A 204 -13.56 24.19 -1.11
C ASP A 204 -14.58 25.10 -1.82
N ALA A 205 -15.47 25.75 -1.07
CA ALA A 205 -16.43 26.70 -1.60
C ALA A 205 -15.83 28.09 -1.87
N MET A 206 -14.59 28.36 -1.46
CA MET A 206 -13.94 29.64 -1.68
C MET A 206 -13.56 29.84 -3.14
N ALA A 207 -13.69 31.09 -3.61
CA ALA A 207 -13.48 31.43 -5.01
C ALA A 207 -12.01 31.29 -5.45
N SER A 208 -11.07 31.46 -4.53
CA SER A 208 -9.64 31.33 -4.78
C SER A 208 -8.88 30.71 -3.61
N GLN A 209 -7.65 30.25 -3.87
CA GLN A 209 -6.74 29.80 -2.80
C GLN A 209 -6.32 30.93 -1.88
N ASP A 210 -6.20 32.15 -2.40
CA ASP A 210 -5.79 33.32 -1.61
C ASP A 210 -6.88 33.66 -0.57
N ASP A 211 -8.16 33.62 -0.97
CA ASP A 211 -9.29 33.79 -0.05
C ASP A 211 -9.27 32.73 1.06
N ALA A 212 -8.92 31.49 0.72
CA ALA A 212 -8.82 30.41 1.69
C ALA A 212 -7.64 30.57 2.66
N VAL A 213 -6.49 31.02 2.16
CA VAL A 213 -5.33 31.34 3.00
C VAL A 213 -5.67 32.48 3.97
N ASP A 214 -6.29 33.55 3.47
CA ASP A 214 -6.69 34.72 4.27
C ASP A 214 -7.73 34.35 5.33
N ALA A 215 -8.67 33.47 5.00
CA ALA A 215 -9.68 33.01 5.93
C ALA A 215 -9.10 32.06 7.01
N LEU A 216 -8.15 31.19 6.65
CA LEU A 216 -7.54 30.25 7.58
C LEU A 216 -6.56 30.92 8.55
N GLN A 217 -5.87 31.98 8.12
CA GLN A 217 -4.87 32.70 8.93
C GLN A 217 -3.82 31.75 9.54
N THR A 218 -3.36 30.80 8.74
CA THR A 218 -2.52 29.69 9.22
C THR A 218 -1.14 30.16 9.63
N THR A 219 -0.74 29.77 10.84
CA THR A 219 0.64 29.87 11.30
C THR A 219 1.30 28.50 11.32
N VAL A 220 2.59 28.47 10.97
CA VAL A 220 3.36 27.23 10.84
C VAL A 220 4.46 27.22 11.90
N LYS A 221 4.50 26.16 12.71
CA LYS A 221 5.53 25.96 13.73
C LYS A 221 6.27 24.66 13.47
N ARG A 222 7.60 24.72 13.43
CA ARG A 222 8.44 23.53 13.49
C ARG A 222 8.46 23.05 14.94
N VAL A 223 7.93 21.85 15.18
CA VAL A 223 7.87 21.30 16.53
C VAL A 223 8.75 20.05 16.58
N PRO A 224 9.78 20.02 17.43
CA PRO A 224 10.41 18.77 17.79
C PRO A 224 9.40 17.99 18.64
N PHE A 225 8.91 16.88 18.12
CA PHE A 225 8.15 15.95 18.92
C PHE A 225 9.18 15.22 19.78
N LYS A 226 9.17 15.53 21.08
CA LYS A 226 9.34 14.44 22.02
C LYS A 226 8.14 13.58 21.76
N ALA A 227 8.31 12.58 20.91
CA ALA A 227 7.30 11.58 20.80
C ALA A 227 7.02 11.12 22.26
N LEU A 228 5.80 10.72 22.58
CA LEU A 228 5.50 10.02 23.83
C LEU A 228 5.66 8.48 23.70
N PRO A 229 6.60 7.89 22.90
CA PRO A 229 6.77 6.45 22.82
C PRO A 229 7.53 5.92 24.03
N MET A 230 8.11 6.80 24.84
CA MET A 230 9.09 6.47 25.87
C MET A 230 8.52 5.98 27.21
N GLN A 231 7.26 5.57 27.30
CA GLN A 231 6.80 4.88 28.51
C GLN A 231 6.12 3.54 28.26
N ALA A 232 5.63 3.27 27.05
CA ALA A 232 5.01 2.00 26.72
C ALA A 232 6.03 0.86 26.90
N GLY A 233 5.86 0.08 27.96
CA GLY A 233 6.73 -1.01 28.38
C GLY A 233 7.98 -0.60 29.17
N ILE A 234 8.47 0.65 29.06
CA ILE A 234 9.73 1.06 29.73
C ILE A 234 9.64 0.93 31.24
N GLY A 235 8.52 1.32 31.86
CA GLY A 235 8.31 1.18 33.30
C GLY A 235 8.32 -0.27 33.81
N ARG A 236 8.23 -1.25 32.90
CA ARG A 236 8.29 -2.69 33.20
C ARG A 236 9.71 -3.26 33.12
N LEU A 237 10.66 -2.48 32.57
CA LEU A 237 12.03 -2.91 32.34
C LEU A 237 12.96 -2.40 33.45
N ALA A 238 13.87 -3.26 33.89
CA ALA A 238 14.96 -2.90 34.78
C ALA A 238 16.01 -2.09 34.01
N HIS A 239 16.81 -1.31 34.75
CA HIS A 239 17.89 -0.50 34.15
C HIS A 239 18.90 -1.35 33.37
N THR A 240 19.19 -2.56 33.84
CA THR A 240 20.07 -3.53 33.17
C THR A 240 19.50 -4.03 31.84
N GLU A 241 18.18 -4.13 31.72
CA GLU A 241 17.50 -4.54 30.49
C GLU A 241 17.50 -3.40 29.46
N LEU A 242 17.28 -2.17 29.90
CA LEU A 242 17.40 -0.98 29.06
C LEU A 242 18.83 -0.81 28.53
N ALA A 243 19.84 -1.03 29.37
CA ALA A 243 21.24 -1.03 28.95
C ALA A 243 21.54 -2.12 27.92
N ALA A 244 20.97 -3.33 28.08
CA ALA A 244 21.11 -4.41 27.11
C ALA A 244 20.47 -4.05 25.76
N ILE A 245 19.28 -3.44 25.78
CA ILE A 245 18.59 -2.94 24.57
C ILE A 245 19.46 -1.90 23.85
N ALA A 246 20.03 -0.95 24.57
CA ALA A 246 20.93 0.06 24.00
C ALA A 246 22.16 -0.59 23.33
N ASN A 247 22.80 -1.57 23.99
CA ASN A 247 23.93 -2.29 23.41
C ASN A 247 23.54 -3.08 22.15
N ILE A 248 22.37 -3.72 22.14
CA ILE A 248 21.85 -4.45 20.97
C ILE A 248 21.60 -3.50 19.81
N ARG A 249 21.04 -2.31 20.08
CA ARG A 249 20.85 -1.26 19.06
C ARG A 249 22.19 -0.86 18.44
N ASP A 250 23.20 -0.58 19.25
CA ASP A 250 24.52 -0.19 18.75
C ASP A 250 25.17 -1.28 17.90
N MET A 251 24.92 -2.56 18.24
CA MET A 251 25.32 -3.69 17.41
C MET A 251 24.51 -3.78 16.11
N ALA A 252 23.20 -3.55 16.17
CA ALA A 252 22.30 -3.63 15.01
C ALA A 252 22.64 -2.58 13.95
N VAL A 253 22.98 -1.35 14.36
CA VAL A 253 23.42 -0.27 13.46
C VAL A 253 24.68 -0.66 12.68
N ARG A 254 25.52 -1.55 13.23
CA ARG A 254 26.75 -2.02 12.57
C ARG A 254 26.53 -3.20 11.62
N GLN A 255 25.32 -3.75 11.54
CA GLN A 255 25.03 -4.86 10.64
C GLN A 255 25.04 -4.38 9.19
N ARG A 256 25.67 -5.17 8.30
CA ARG A 256 25.66 -4.88 6.87
C ARG A 256 24.31 -5.27 6.30
N TYR A 257 23.61 -4.28 5.76
CA TYR A 257 22.36 -4.45 5.04
C TYR A 257 22.41 -3.68 3.73
N GLN A 258 21.70 -4.19 2.73
CA GLN A 258 21.55 -3.50 1.46
C GLN A 258 20.16 -2.87 1.46
N VAL A 259 20.09 -1.60 1.09
CA VAL A 259 18.83 -0.88 0.89
C VAL A 259 18.68 -0.47 -0.55
N GLU A 260 17.50 -0.69 -1.12
CA GLU A 260 17.15 -0.29 -2.47
C GLU A 260 15.81 0.45 -2.48
N PRO A 261 15.60 1.45 -3.34
CA PRO A 261 14.28 2.01 -3.58
C PRO A 261 13.21 0.94 -3.82
N ALA A 262 11.99 1.18 -3.34
CA ALA A 262 10.87 0.27 -3.50
C ALA A 262 9.78 0.89 -4.39
N PRO A 263 9.93 0.83 -5.72
CA PRO A 263 8.99 1.46 -6.64
C PRO A 263 7.67 0.69 -6.81
N GLY A 264 6.59 1.42 -7.08
CA GLY A 264 5.29 0.84 -7.42
C GLY A 264 4.60 0.08 -6.28
N LEU A 265 4.93 0.37 -5.03
CA LEU A 265 4.26 -0.22 -3.87
C LEU A 265 2.96 0.50 -3.59
N LEU A 266 1.88 -0.27 -3.43
CA LEU A 266 0.61 0.23 -2.93
C LEU A 266 0.65 0.26 -1.40
N LEU A 267 0.57 1.46 -0.84
CA LEU A 267 0.56 1.73 0.59
C LEU A 267 -0.87 1.98 1.06
N ARG A 268 -1.25 1.40 2.20
CA ARG A 268 -2.49 1.71 2.91
C ARG A 268 -2.16 2.38 4.22
N PHE A 269 -2.77 3.53 4.46
CA PHE A 269 -2.63 4.28 5.70
C PHE A 269 -3.83 4.01 6.60
N GLN A 270 -3.53 3.80 7.88
CA GLN A 270 -4.55 3.61 8.91
C GLN A 270 -4.26 4.49 10.12
N ARG A 271 -5.31 5.09 10.67
CA ARG A 271 -5.28 5.70 12.00
C ARG A 271 -5.31 4.58 13.03
N TYR A 272 -4.35 4.62 13.96
CA TYR A 272 -4.29 3.70 15.08
C TYR A 272 -4.81 4.38 16.33
N THR A 273 -5.84 3.79 16.94
CA THR A 273 -6.32 4.20 18.26
C THR A 273 -5.75 3.23 19.29
N ARG A 274 -4.74 3.68 20.04
CA ARG A 274 -4.14 2.89 21.12
C ARG A 274 -5.20 2.33 22.06
N SER A 275 -5.04 1.06 22.42
CA SER A 275 -5.85 0.40 23.45
C SER A 275 -5.75 1.13 24.80
N PRO A 276 -6.72 0.95 25.71
CA PRO A 276 -6.63 1.53 27.05
C PRO A 276 -5.33 1.15 27.78
N ALA A 277 -4.87 -0.09 27.64
CA ALA A 277 -3.62 -0.56 28.25
C ALA A 277 -2.39 0.15 27.70
N GLU A 278 -2.30 0.36 26.38
CA GLU A 278 -1.21 1.11 25.74
C GLU A 278 -1.22 2.61 26.13
N ARG A 279 -2.41 3.18 26.34
CA ARG A 279 -2.60 4.61 26.61
C ARG A 279 -2.42 4.97 28.08
N HIS A 280 -2.97 4.17 28.99
CA HIS A 280 -3.09 4.50 30.41
C HIS A 280 -2.14 3.67 31.29
N ASP A 281 -1.96 2.38 30.98
CA ASP A 281 -1.18 1.47 31.80
C ASP A 281 0.29 1.35 31.35
N GLY A 282 0.67 2.13 30.33
CA GLY A 282 2.00 2.08 29.72
C GLY A 282 2.33 0.67 29.21
N ALA A 283 1.35 -0.09 28.72
CA ALA A 283 1.60 -1.38 28.10
C ALA A 283 2.35 -1.20 26.75
N PRO A 284 3.19 -2.16 26.34
CA PRO A 284 3.87 -2.09 25.05
C PRO A 284 2.87 -2.22 23.89
N TYR A 285 3.29 -1.81 22.69
CA TYR A 285 2.46 -1.89 21.49
C TYR A 285 2.12 -3.35 21.16
N THR A 286 0.83 -3.65 21.12
CA THR A 286 0.27 -4.99 20.82
C THR A 286 -0.36 -5.07 19.44
N GLY A 287 -0.71 -3.93 18.85
CA GLY A 287 -1.45 -3.84 17.59
C GLY A 287 -2.95 -4.09 17.72
N ALA A 288 -3.47 -4.39 18.91
CA ALA A 288 -4.88 -4.69 19.17
C ALA A 288 -5.79 -3.44 19.25
N GLY A 289 -5.21 -2.24 19.21
CA GLY A 289 -5.96 -0.99 19.18
C GLY A 289 -6.84 -0.83 17.94
N GLY A 290 -7.81 0.07 18.03
CA GLY A 290 -8.76 0.36 16.96
C GLY A 290 -8.07 0.82 15.67
N ARG A 291 -8.60 0.40 14.52
CA ARG A 291 -8.05 0.70 13.20
C ARG A 291 -9.09 1.40 12.35
N GLU A 292 -8.71 2.52 11.76
CA GLU A 292 -9.53 3.19 10.76
C GLU A 292 -8.73 3.37 9.47
N HIS A 293 -9.34 3.05 8.34
CA HIS A 293 -8.73 3.24 7.04
C HIS A 293 -8.79 4.71 6.62
N LEU A 294 -7.64 5.32 6.33
CA LEU A 294 -7.56 6.72 5.91
C LEU A 294 -7.49 6.88 4.39
N GLY A 295 -6.86 5.92 3.70
CA GLY A 295 -6.68 5.96 2.25
C GLY A 295 -5.43 5.21 1.79
N GLN A 296 -5.09 5.36 0.51
CA GLN A 296 -3.97 4.67 -0.12
C GLN A 296 -3.09 5.63 -0.93
N ALA A 297 -1.80 5.32 -1.03
CA ALA A 297 -0.86 6.00 -1.91
C ALA A 297 0.01 4.97 -2.64
N MET A 298 0.62 5.36 -3.76
CA MET A 298 1.58 4.51 -4.47
C MET A 298 2.95 5.16 -4.51
N THR A 299 4.01 4.35 -4.38
CA THR A 299 5.38 4.85 -4.47
C THR A 299 5.80 5.08 -5.92
N ASP A 300 6.55 6.15 -6.16
CA ASP A 300 7.14 6.43 -7.46
C ASP A 300 8.35 5.53 -7.76
N GLU A 301 9.00 5.72 -8.91
CA GLU A 301 10.16 4.91 -9.32
C GLU A 301 11.38 5.00 -8.38
N GLN A 302 11.45 6.04 -7.55
CA GLN A 302 12.48 6.21 -6.53
C GLN A 302 11.99 5.75 -5.15
N GLY A 303 10.76 5.26 -5.03
CA GLY A 303 10.14 4.86 -3.77
C GLY A 303 9.49 6.03 -3.02
N ASN A 304 9.42 7.24 -3.58
CA ASN A 304 8.81 8.38 -2.89
C ASN A 304 7.29 8.28 -2.92
N TYR A 305 6.64 8.80 -1.89
CA TYR A 305 5.19 8.89 -1.83
C TYR A 305 4.74 10.19 -1.15
N LEU A 306 3.49 10.56 -1.42
CA LEU A 306 2.76 11.62 -0.76
C LEU A 306 1.36 11.09 -0.44
N PHE A 307 0.93 11.30 0.79
CA PHE A 307 -0.39 10.90 1.27
C PHE A 307 -1.00 12.00 2.10
N ARG A 308 -2.21 12.42 1.74
CA ARG A 308 -2.99 13.38 2.52
C ARG A 308 -4.19 12.69 3.17
N PHE A 309 -4.48 13.10 4.39
CA PHE A 309 -5.72 12.78 5.08
C PHE A 309 -6.13 13.94 5.99
N GLN A 310 -7.35 13.88 6.51
CA GLN A 310 -7.87 14.87 7.44
C GLN A 310 -8.09 14.25 8.81
N HIS A 311 -7.81 15.03 9.85
CA HIS A 311 -8.08 14.65 11.22
C HIS A 311 -8.48 15.90 12.00
N VAL A 312 -9.63 15.83 12.65
CA VAL A 312 -10.11 16.89 13.55
C VAL A 312 -10.02 16.33 14.97
N ALA A 313 -9.24 16.97 15.82
CA ALA A 313 -9.10 16.55 17.22
C ALA A 313 -10.44 16.67 17.96
N GLU A 314 -10.80 15.65 18.72
CA GLU A 314 -12.00 15.67 19.56
C GLU A 314 -11.71 16.51 20.81
N GLY A 315 -12.48 17.59 21.03
CA GLY A 315 -12.46 18.32 22.30
C GLY A 315 -11.47 19.47 22.45
N GLY A 316 -10.96 20.06 21.35
CA GLY A 316 -10.55 21.47 21.37
C GLY A 316 -9.10 21.78 21.78
N SER A 317 -8.13 20.95 21.40
CA SER A 317 -6.82 21.46 20.94
C SER A 317 -6.17 20.43 19.99
N ALA A 318 -5.94 20.81 18.73
CA ALA A 318 -5.30 19.95 17.72
C ALA A 318 -3.84 19.58 18.07
N VAL A 319 -3.27 20.25 19.08
CA VAL A 319 -1.89 20.03 19.53
C VAL A 319 -1.78 18.79 20.44
N GLU A 320 -2.83 18.43 21.19
CA GLU A 320 -2.80 17.34 22.19
C GLU A 320 -3.30 15.98 21.68
N GLN A 321 -4.04 15.91 20.56
CA GLN A 321 -4.57 14.65 20.02
C GLN A 321 -4.26 14.49 18.53
N ARG A 322 -2.99 14.25 18.22
CA ARG A 322 -2.59 13.93 16.84
C ARG A 322 -2.77 12.45 16.56
N PRO A 323 -2.99 12.08 15.29
CA PRO A 323 -3.19 10.69 14.93
C PRO A 323 -1.89 9.91 15.06
N ASP A 324 -1.99 8.68 15.55
CA ASP A 324 -0.97 7.66 15.34
C ASP A 324 -1.26 6.95 14.02
N LEU A 325 -0.23 6.65 13.23
CA LEU A 325 -0.38 6.04 11.93
C LEU A 325 0.31 4.69 11.84
N ILE A 326 -0.34 3.76 11.16
CA ILE A 326 0.27 2.51 10.69
C ILE A 326 0.16 2.45 9.17
N VAL A 327 1.25 2.01 8.53
CA VAL A 327 1.33 1.88 7.08
C VAL A 327 1.46 0.41 6.72
N GLN A 328 0.60 -0.04 5.81
CA GLN A 328 0.59 -1.39 5.28
C GLN A 328 1.05 -1.38 3.82
N VAL A 329 1.88 -2.35 3.44
CA VAL A 329 2.17 -2.63 2.02
C VAL A 329 1.19 -3.68 1.54
N LEU A 330 0.48 -3.37 0.46
CA LEU A 330 -0.49 -4.25 -0.16
C LEU A 330 0.12 -4.96 -1.37
N GLY A 331 -0.16 -6.26 -1.49
CA GLY A 331 0.13 -7.06 -2.68
C GLY A 331 -1.10 -7.25 -3.55
N THR A 332 -1.02 -8.23 -4.46
CA THR A 332 -2.12 -8.63 -5.34
C THR A 332 -3.40 -8.92 -4.56
N GLY A 333 -4.53 -8.43 -5.07
CA GLY A 333 -5.84 -8.58 -4.41
C GLY A 333 -5.97 -7.80 -3.10
N LEU A 334 -5.18 -6.73 -2.93
CA LEU A 334 -5.17 -5.86 -1.73
C LEU A 334 -4.86 -6.61 -0.42
N ARG A 335 -4.18 -7.76 -0.52
CA ARG A 335 -3.74 -8.54 0.64
C ARG A 335 -2.56 -7.85 1.30
N VAL A 336 -2.60 -7.71 2.62
CA VAL A 336 -1.51 -7.12 3.39
C VAL A 336 -0.28 -8.05 3.32
N ARG A 337 0.86 -7.47 2.93
CA ARG A 337 2.15 -8.18 2.82
C ARG A 337 3.10 -7.82 3.95
N PHE A 338 2.96 -6.61 4.47
CA PHE A 338 3.76 -6.01 5.53
C PHE A 338 2.94 -4.93 6.25
N GLU A 339 3.19 -4.76 7.54
CA GLU A 339 2.65 -3.69 8.38
C GLU A 339 3.82 -3.05 9.15
N SER A 340 3.87 -1.71 9.17
CA SER A 340 4.88 -0.97 9.92
C SER A 340 4.59 -0.98 11.42
N ALA A 341 5.62 -0.76 12.23
CA ALA A 341 5.41 -0.29 13.61
C ALA A 341 4.67 1.07 13.59
N PRO A 342 3.91 1.42 14.65
CA PRO A 342 3.18 2.67 14.69
C PRO A 342 4.12 3.87 14.61
N TYR A 343 3.64 4.93 13.94
CA TYR A 343 4.23 6.26 13.94
C TYR A 343 3.36 7.15 14.82
N ASP A 344 3.91 7.52 15.96
CA ASP A 344 3.15 8.20 17.00
C ASP A 344 3.09 9.70 16.78
N ASN A 345 1.96 10.32 17.17
CA ASN A 345 1.78 11.78 17.26
C ASN A 345 2.15 12.50 15.94
N VAL A 346 1.57 12.07 14.82
CA VAL A 346 1.95 12.54 13.47
C VAL A 346 1.53 14.00 13.27
N ALA A 347 2.49 14.84 12.87
CA ALA A 347 2.27 16.27 12.62
C ALA A 347 1.46 16.53 11.35
N ASN A 348 1.03 17.78 11.15
CA ASN A 348 0.32 18.18 9.92
C ASN A 348 1.16 18.01 8.66
N LEU A 349 2.48 18.22 8.74
CA LEU A 349 3.41 17.80 7.70
C LEU A 349 4.55 17.01 8.32
N ARG A 350 4.66 15.73 7.96
CA ARG A 350 5.68 14.84 8.53
C ARG A 350 6.27 13.91 7.49
N ARG A 351 7.61 13.81 7.52
CA ARG A 351 8.33 12.79 6.78
C ARG A 351 8.25 11.46 7.53
N ILE A 352 7.85 10.40 6.83
CA ILE A 352 7.86 9.01 7.31
C ILE A 352 8.55 8.17 6.24
N ASP A 353 9.80 7.79 6.49
CA ASP A 353 10.50 6.83 5.65
C ASP A 353 10.14 5.41 6.10
N LEU A 354 9.93 4.52 5.14
CA LEU A 354 9.58 3.12 5.38
C LEU A 354 10.72 2.22 4.91
N CYS A 355 11.09 1.26 5.74
CA CYS A 355 11.98 0.17 5.34
C CYS A 355 11.19 -1.14 5.42
N VAL A 356 11.12 -1.85 4.30
CA VAL A 356 10.30 -3.05 4.14
C VAL A 356 11.22 -4.23 3.79
N PRO A 357 11.06 -5.43 4.36
CA PRO A 357 11.83 -6.58 3.91
C PRO A 357 11.61 -6.82 2.41
N ALA A 358 12.67 -7.03 1.62
CA ALA A 358 12.55 -7.16 0.16
C ALA A 358 11.60 -8.31 -0.27
N THR A 359 11.50 -9.36 0.54
CA THR A 359 10.59 -10.50 0.34
C THR A 359 9.10 -10.12 0.50
N ARG A 360 8.81 -8.99 1.13
CA ARG A 360 7.46 -8.47 1.36
C ARG A 360 7.07 -7.35 0.40
N ALA A 361 8.04 -6.58 -0.09
CA ALA A 361 7.81 -5.49 -1.04
C ALA A 361 7.45 -5.99 -2.45
N ARG A 362 8.05 -7.08 -2.93
CA ARG A 362 7.78 -7.56 -4.28
C ARG A 362 6.41 -8.26 -4.32
N ALA A 363 5.50 -7.78 -5.19
CA ALA A 363 4.42 -8.63 -5.67
C ALA A 363 5.05 -9.90 -6.24
N SER A 364 4.53 -11.07 -5.87
CA SER A 364 5.06 -12.35 -6.35
C SER A 364 4.94 -12.44 -7.88
N ARG A 365 5.95 -11.97 -8.62
CA ARG A 365 6.13 -12.25 -10.05
C ARG A 365 6.17 -13.76 -10.33
N ALA A 366 6.46 -14.58 -9.32
CA ALA A 366 6.44 -16.02 -9.43
C ALA A 366 5.04 -16.59 -9.71
N ALA A 367 3.95 -15.89 -9.36
CA ALA A 367 2.60 -16.35 -9.68
C ALA A 367 2.22 -16.01 -11.13
N SER A 368 2.50 -14.78 -11.60
CA SER A 368 2.16 -14.38 -12.96
C SER A 368 3.02 -15.07 -14.02
N GLY A 369 4.32 -15.28 -13.76
CA GLY A 369 5.21 -15.94 -14.72
C GLY A 369 4.95 -17.45 -14.84
N ALA A 370 4.61 -18.13 -13.75
CA ALA A 370 4.30 -19.56 -13.77
C ALA A 370 2.93 -19.83 -14.40
N GLU A 371 1.95 -18.96 -14.16
CA GLU A 371 0.60 -19.06 -14.74
C GLU A 371 0.60 -18.70 -16.23
N GLU A 372 1.41 -17.71 -16.65
CA GLU A 372 1.64 -17.37 -18.06
C GLU A 372 2.42 -18.47 -18.79
N GLN A 373 3.45 -19.06 -18.15
CA GLN A 373 4.15 -20.23 -18.69
C GLN A 373 3.23 -21.46 -18.82
N LEU A 374 2.38 -21.71 -17.83
CA LEU A 374 1.41 -22.82 -17.86
C LEU A 374 0.36 -22.59 -18.95
N ASN A 375 -0.15 -21.37 -19.11
CA ASN A 375 -1.10 -21.02 -20.17
C ASN A 375 -0.48 -21.15 -21.56
N ASN A 376 0.79 -20.75 -21.73
CA ASN A 376 1.53 -20.94 -22.97
C ASN A 376 1.77 -22.43 -23.27
N GLN A 377 2.12 -23.23 -22.26
CA GLN A 377 2.26 -24.69 -22.43
C GLN A 377 0.94 -25.37 -22.79
N ILE A 378 -0.17 -24.98 -22.17
CA ILE A 378 -1.51 -25.52 -22.49
C ILE A 378 -1.92 -25.13 -23.92
N SER A 379 -1.63 -23.89 -24.34
CA SER A 379 -1.89 -23.41 -25.71
C SER A 379 -1.10 -24.22 -26.74
N ASP A 380 0.20 -24.43 -26.51
CA ASP A 380 1.07 -25.22 -27.38
C ASP A 380 0.63 -26.69 -27.45
N GLN A 381 0.21 -27.28 -26.33
CA GLN A 381 -0.32 -28.65 -26.32
C GLN A 381 -1.62 -28.76 -27.13
N ARG A 382 -2.52 -27.79 -27.01
CA ARG A 382 -3.76 -27.75 -27.81
C ARG A 382 -3.47 -27.62 -29.30
N LYS A 383 -2.50 -26.78 -29.68
CA LYS A 383 -2.07 -26.60 -31.07
C LYS A 383 -1.50 -27.90 -31.65
N ARG A 384 -0.60 -28.56 -30.92
CA ARG A 384 -0.03 -29.87 -31.33
C ARG A 384 -1.09 -30.96 -31.42
N ALA A 385 -2.06 -31.00 -30.50
CA ALA A 385 -3.17 -31.94 -30.55
C ALA A 385 -4.07 -31.72 -31.77
N ALA A 386 -4.34 -30.46 -32.12
CA ALA A 386 -5.09 -30.11 -33.33
C ALA A 386 -4.35 -30.49 -34.61
N GLU A 387 -3.05 -30.22 -34.70
CA GLU A 387 -2.19 -30.60 -35.84
C GLU A 387 -2.12 -32.13 -36.00
N ALA A 388 -1.97 -32.87 -34.89
CA ALA A 388 -1.98 -34.34 -34.91
C ALA A 388 -3.35 -34.94 -35.28
N ALA A 389 -4.45 -34.27 -34.95
CA ALA A 389 -5.79 -34.67 -35.38
C ALA A 389 -6.01 -34.40 -36.88
N LEU A 390 -5.49 -33.29 -37.40
CA LEU A 390 -5.54 -32.96 -38.82
C LEU A 390 -4.70 -33.94 -39.66
N SER A 391 -3.49 -34.27 -39.19
CA SER A 391 -2.61 -35.25 -39.83
C SER A 391 -3.23 -36.65 -39.86
N ARG A 392 -3.89 -37.08 -38.78
CA ARG A 392 -4.64 -38.35 -38.76
C ARG A 392 -5.83 -38.37 -39.72
N LYS A 393 -6.59 -37.27 -39.86
CA LYS A 393 -7.66 -37.17 -40.86
C LYS A 393 -7.13 -37.22 -42.29
N ALA A 394 -5.98 -36.60 -42.56
CA ALA A 394 -5.33 -36.65 -43.88
C ALA A 394 -4.82 -38.06 -44.23
N SER A 395 -4.26 -38.78 -43.25
CA SER A 395 -3.82 -40.17 -43.40
C SER A 395 -4.99 -41.13 -43.70
N VAL A 396 -6.13 -40.96 -43.02
CA VAL A 396 -7.32 -41.80 -43.25
C VAL A 396 -7.94 -41.53 -44.64
N ALA A 397 -7.89 -40.28 -45.11
CA ALA A 397 -8.36 -39.91 -46.45
C ALA A 397 -7.48 -40.50 -47.58
N HIS A 398 -6.18 -40.69 -47.35
CA HIS A 398 -5.29 -41.37 -48.30
C HIS A 398 -5.45 -42.89 -48.31
N SER A 399 -5.81 -43.52 -47.19
CA SER A 399 -6.09 -44.97 -47.14
C SER A 399 -7.49 -45.37 -47.62
N GLY A 400 -8.41 -44.41 -47.76
CA GLY A 400 -9.80 -44.65 -48.16
C GLY A 400 -10.05 -44.67 -49.68
N LEU A 401 -9.03 -44.42 -50.50
CA LEU A 401 -9.14 -44.35 -51.97
C LEU A 401 -8.75 -45.66 -52.69
N ASP A 402 -8.30 -46.69 -51.97
CA ASP A 402 -7.78 -47.95 -52.57
C ASP A 402 -8.62 -49.21 -52.34
N LEU A 403 -9.84 -49.11 -51.78
CA LEU A 403 -10.73 -50.28 -51.64
C LEU A 403 -12.13 -50.03 -52.22
N HIS A 404 -12.23 -50.15 -53.54
CA HIS A 404 -13.52 -50.27 -54.25
C HIS A 404 -13.43 -51.30 -55.38
N VAL A 405 -13.42 -52.60 -55.05
CA VAL A 405 -13.80 -53.66 -56.00
C VAL A 405 -14.55 -54.78 -55.27
N HIS A 406 -15.78 -55.00 -55.74
CA HIS A 406 -16.66 -56.17 -55.58
C HIS A 406 -17.26 -56.51 -54.20
N ALA A 407 -18.58 -56.31 -54.07
CA ALA A 407 -19.51 -57.43 -53.94
C ALA A 407 -20.97 -56.98 -54.18
N HIS A 408 -21.63 -57.73 -55.04
CA HIS A 408 -23.03 -57.60 -55.45
C HIS A 408 -23.96 -58.37 -54.47
N ALA A 409 -25.16 -57.82 -54.30
CA ALA A 409 -26.45 -58.48 -54.07
C ALA A 409 -26.65 -59.42 -52.85
N ALA A 410 -27.54 -59.05 -51.93
CA ALA A 410 -28.89 -59.64 -51.85
C ALA A 410 -29.74 -59.00 -50.71
N HIS A 411 -31.02 -58.84 -51.04
CA HIS A 411 -32.18 -58.38 -50.26
C HIS A 411 -32.70 -59.50 -49.31
N PRO A 412 -33.84 -59.38 -48.60
CA PRO A 412 -34.23 -58.45 -47.52
C PRO A 412 -34.83 -59.21 -46.30
N ALA A 413 -35.32 -58.44 -45.30
CA ALA A 413 -36.59 -58.64 -44.57
C ALA A 413 -36.51 -58.50 -43.04
N HIS A 414 -37.21 -57.47 -42.56
CA HIS A 414 -38.19 -57.42 -41.47
C HIS A 414 -37.93 -58.12 -40.10
N ALA A 415 -38.09 -57.27 -39.06
CA ALA A 415 -39.04 -57.40 -37.95
C ALA A 415 -38.49 -57.53 -36.52
N THR A 416 -38.65 -56.41 -35.80
CA THR A 416 -39.36 -56.23 -34.51
C THR A 416 -38.90 -56.88 -33.19
N HIS A 417 -39.00 -56.02 -32.17
CA HIS A 417 -39.55 -56.22 -30.81
C HIS A 417 -38.61 -56.40 -29.59
N ALA A 418 -38.89 -55.53 -28.60
CA ALA A 418 -38.92 -55.76 -27.15
C ALA A 418 -37.57 -56.00 -26.43
N ALA A 419 -37.37 -55.74 -25.14
CA ALA A 419 -38.03 -54.93 -24.10
C ALA A 419 -37.09 -54.91 -22.87
N ALA A 420 -37.32 -53.94 -21.97
CA ALA A 420 -37.18 -54.00 -20.50
C ALA A 420 -35.78 -54.13 -19.83
N ALA A 421 -35.46 -53.17 -18.96
CA ALA A 421 -35.46 -53.30 -17.48
C ALA A 421 -34.85 -52.03 -16.83
N ARG A 422 -35.62 -51.28 -16.01
CA ARG A 422 -35.58 -51.17 -14.52
C ARG A 422 -34.25 -50.63 -13.96
N GLY A 423 -34.16 -49.67 -13.05
CA GLY A 423 -35.04 -48.87 -12.17
C GLY A 423 -34.08 -47.89 -11.44
N SER A 424 -34.40 -47.08 -10.42
CA SER A 424 -35.55 -46.72 -9.63
C SER A 424 -35.00 -45.72 -8.59
N VAL A 425 -35.60 -44.51 -8.48
CA VAL A 425 -36.13 -43.83 -7.26
C VAL A 425 -35.12 -43.66 -6.07
N ILE A 426 -34.92 -42.50 -5.41
CA ILE A 426 -35.84 -41.83 -4.46
C ILE A 426 -35.39 -40.39 -4.15
N LEU A 427 -36.38 -39.49 -4.18
CA LEU A 427 -36.46 -38.14 -3.62
C LEU A 427 -37.57 -38.17 -2.54
N GLY A 428 -37.41 -37.38 -1.49
CA GLY A 428 -38.45 -37.05 -0.48
C GLY A 428 -37.82 -36.89 0.90
N GLY A 429 -38.07 -35.87 1.71
CA GLY A 429 -39.04 -34.78 1.68
C GLY A 429 -39.64 -34.61 3.08
N LEU A 430 -39.65 -33.36 3.61
CA LEU A 430 -40.52 -32.83 4.68
C LEU A 430 -40.34 -33.47 6.09
N SER A 431 -40.32 -32.76 7.24
CA SER A 431 -41.26 -31.75 7.72
C SER A 431 -40.83 -31.26 9.13
N ASP A 432 -41.11 -29.98 9.39
CA ASP A 432 -41.77 -29.33 10.55
C ASP A 432 -41.53 -29.68 12.05
N HIS A 433 -41.87 -28.68 12.89
CA HIS A 433 -41.82 -28.53 14.37
C HIS A 433 -40.54 -27.80 14.90
N GLY A 434 -40.57 -26.63 15.54
CA GLY A 434 -41.64 -25.88 16.21
C GLY A 434 -41.79 -26.30 17.69
N PHE A 435 -41.08 -25.65 18.62
CA PHE A 435 -41.51 -25.36 20.01
C PHE A 435 -40.42 -24.55 20.73
N GLY A 436 -40.80 -23.42 21.34
CA GLY A 436 -39.93 -22.62 22.20
C GLY A 436 -40.12 -22.91 23.69
N ARG A 437 -39.28 -22.31 24.55
CA ARG A 437 -39.69 -21.62 25.78
C ARG A 437 -38.52 -20.96 26.49
N GLN A 438 -38.92 -19.92 27.23
CA GLN A 438 -38.20 -18.97 28.07
C GLN A 438 -37.74 -19.53 29.43
N HIS A 439 -37.10 -18.61 30.17
CA HIS A 439 -36.66 -18.58 31.59
C HIS A 439 -35.19 -18.97 31.76
N GLN A 440 -34.31 -18.16 32.37
CA GLN A 440 -34.43 -17.09 33.38
C GLN A 440 -33.46 -15.94 33.09
#